data_AF-A0A537K5X6-F1
#
_entry.id   AF-A0A537K5X6-F1
#
_cell.length_a   1.000
_cell.length_b   1.000
_cell.length_c   1.000
_cell.angle_alpha   90.00
_cell.angle_beta   90.00
_cell.angle_gamma   90.00
#
_symmetry.space_group_name_H-M   'P 1'
#
loop_
_entity.id
_entity.type
_entity.pdbx_description
1 polymer ?
#
loop_
_entity_poly.entity_id
_entity_poly.type
_entity_poly.pdbx_seq_one_letter_code
_entity_poly.pdbx_strand_id
1 'polypeptide(L)'
;MKRFSSLKTVVILLLGFLLSITVIQCTKTGILAEQLNRNISPDSTVFAAFYDFTKISPSDAVPDFNDSIVSKGVQSIIKEYCGISTCHGGPINPKLSTYEEITRLVVPGNPEGSKLWNLLTTNDLNKAMPPVNATHEMAPGDKLKIYNWIKNGAKTSPDIADFRPAAIRIITTGCTSGNCHNVATSTGSWARKGLIAVTSADTTTFALIRPPSVTYYCQLSNVTLRNQVWNAYKDSVRKFYSDTAAFASFRPYKTFSTPVVSSSVRGSLSSYDDILLDINYPKGLRSNSTVVYSSNGNNFYVKGNNLNSTSSLVSRIDSTMLLANPFTGVFATSHQGDMAYSDGGLTRNDIALIKAWYFADPNIPDIWKYGIGNAGIYKYRKSGTIIKK
;
A
#
# COMPACT_ATOMS: atom_id res chain seq x y z
N MET A 1 -65.38 24.42 -42.93
CA MET A 1 -64.09 23.82 -42.54
C MET A 1 -63.02 24.91 -42.52
N LYS A 2 -62.46 25.26 -41.35
CA LYS A 2 -61.42 26.30 -41.24
C LYS A 2 -60.10 25.75 -41.80
N ARG A 3 -59.58 26.38 -42.86
CA ARG A 3 -58.28 26.05 -43.45
C ARG A 3 -57.19 26.42 -42.44
N PHE A 4 -56.58 25.41 -41.82
CA PHE A 4 -55.35 25.63 -41.07
C PHE A 4 -54.26 26.07 -42.04
N SER A 5 -53.57 27.17 -41.74
CA SER A 5 -52.41 27.62 -42.51
C SER A 5 -51.35 26.52 -42.50
N SER A 6 -50.82 26.19 -43.67
CA SER A 6 -49.80 25.15 -43.89
C SER A 6 -48.62 25.25 -42.92
N LEU A 7 -48.29 26.47 -42.48
CA LEU A 7 -47.22 26.73 -41.52
C LEU A 7 -47.51 26.15 -40.12
N LYS A 8 -48.77 26.20 -39.64
CA LYS A 8 -49.13 25.67 -38.31
C LYS A 8 -49.07 24.14 -38.28
N THR A 9 -49.43 23.48 -39.38
CA THR A 9 -49.35 22.02 -39.50
C THR A 9 -47.90 21.54 -39.50
N VAL A 10 -46.99 22.26 -40.19
CA VAL A 10 -45.56 21.94 -40.22
C VAL A 10 -44.91 22.12 -38.84
N VAL A 11 -45.25 23.19 -38.11
CA VAL A 11 -44.72 23.43 -36.76
C VAL A 11 -45.17 22.35 -35.77
N ILE A 12 -46.42 21.92 -35.82
CA ILE A 12 -46.92 20.83 -34.95
C ILE A 12 -46.27 19.49 -35.29
N LEU A 13 -46.05 19.20 -36.57
CA LEU A 13 -45.33 17.98 -37.01
C LEU A 13 -43.87 17.99 -36.56
N LEU A 14 -43.18 19.12 -36.67
CA LEU A 14 -41.80 19.28 -36.21
C LEU A 14 -41.68 19.18 -34.69
N LEU A 15 -42.61 19.78 -33.94
CA LEU A 15 -42.67 19.63 -32.48
C LEU A 15 -42.97 18.19 -32.05
N GLY A 16 -43.89 17.51 -32.74
CA GLY A 16 -44.17 16.09 -32.51
C GLY A 16 -42.97 15.20 -32.85
N PHE A 17 -42.25 15.50 -33.93
CA PHE A 17 -41.04 14.78 -34.34
C PHE A 17 -39.88 15.01 -33.35
N LEU A 18 -39.65 16.26 -32.92
CA LEU A 18 -38.66 16.60 -31.88
C LEU A 18 -38.99 15.96 -30.53
N LEU A 19 -40.26 15.93 -30.10
CA LEU A 19 -40.68 15.19 -28.91
C LEU A 19 -40.49 13.67 -29.09
N SER A 20 -40.72 13.13 -30.28
CA SER A 20 -40.51 11.69 -30.51
C SER A 20 -39.04 11.31 -30.50
N ILE A 21 -38.14 12.18 -30.99
CA ILE A 21 -36.68 11.96 -30.94
C ILE A 21 -36.15 12.02 -29.51
N THR A 22 -36.71 12.87 -28.63
CA THR A 22 -36.34 12.88 -27.22
C THR A 22 -36.86 11.66 -26.44
N VAL A 23 -37.93 11.01 -26.92
CA VAL A 23 -38.42 9.73 -26.36
C VAL A 23 -37.63 8.52 -26.89
N ILE A 24 -37.07 8.59 -28.10
CA ILE A 24 -36.29 7.51 -28.73
C ILE A 24 -34.83 7.44 -28.23
N GLN A 25 -34.30 8.48 -27.56
CA GLN A 25 -32.94 8.47 -26.99
C GLN A 25 -32.76 7.61 -25.71
N CYS A 26 -33.74 6.81 -25.28
CA CYS A 26 -33.64 6.04 -24.03
C CYS A 26 -34.21 4.60 -24.13
N THR A 27 -33.87 3.84 -25.17
CA THR A 27 -34.11 2.38 -25.12
C THR A 27 -32.86 1.66 -24.63
N LYS A 28 -33.01 0.76 -23.64
CA LYS A 28 -31.94 -0.06 -23.03
C LYS A 28 -31.42 -1.15 -23.97
N THR A 29 -31.46 -0.92 -25.28
CA THR A 29 -31.30 -1.95 -26.29
C THR A 29 -30.30 -1.48 -27.34
N GLY A 30 -29.16 -2.16 -27.40
CA GLY A 30 -28.12 -1.99 -28.40
C GLY A 30 -27.08 -3.10 -28.26
N ILE A 31 -26.50 -3.56 -29.36
CA ILE A 31 -25.54 -4.68 -29.41
C ILE A 31 -24.35 -4.48 -28.45
N LEU A 32 -23.96 -3.23 -28.18
CA LEU A 32 -22.89 -2.88 -27.23
C LEU A 32 -23.30 -3.04 -25.76
N ALA A 33 -24.59 -2.90 -25.43
CA ALA A 33 -25.09 -3.12 -24.06
C ALA A 33 -25.00 -4.59 -23.66
N GLU A 34 -25.26 -5.51 -24.60
CA GLU A 34 -25.20 -6.97 -24.39
C GLU A 34 -23.77 -7.50 -24.18
N GLN A 35 -22.74 -6.72 -24.53
CA GLN A 35 -21.33 -7.06 -24.34
C GLN A 35 -20.74 -6.52 -23.03
N LEU A 36 -21.53 -5.76 -22.24
CA LEU A 36 -21.05 -5.16 -21.00
C LEU A 36 -20.92 -6.22 -19.89
N ASN A 37 -19.68 -6.58 -19.54
CA ASN A 37 -19.39 -7.43 -18.39
C ASN A 37 -19.08 -6.56 -17.17
N ARG A 38 -19.94 -6.61 -16.14
CA ARG A 38 -19.77 -5.83 -14.91
C ARG A 38 -19.10 -6.60 -13.77
N ASN A 39 -18.64 -7.83 -14.03
CA ASN A 39 -17.95 -8.65 -13.04
C ASN A 39 -16.60 -8.02 -12.64
N ILE A 40 -16.28 -8.09 -11.35
CA ILE A 40 -15.01 -7.65 -10.79
C ILE A 40 -14.44 -8.72 -9.88
N SER A 41 -13.13 -8.93 -10.00
CA SER A 41 -12.37 -9.73 -9.05
C SER A 41 -12.01 -8.85 -7.84
N PRO A 42 -12.35 -9.26 -6.61
CA PRO A 42 -11.93 -8.54 -5.41
C PRO A 42 -10.42 -8.33 -5.35
N ASP A 43 -10.00 -7.12 -4.97
CA ASP A 43 -8.60 -6.78 -4.70
C ASP A 43 -8.52 -5.92 -3.44
N SER A 44 -8.16 -6.55 -2.31
CA SER A 44 -8.05 -5.87 -1.01
C SER A 44 -6.94 -4.82 -0.97
N THR A 45 -6.00 -4.84 -1.92
CA THR A 45 -4.85 -3.94 -1.89
C THR A 45 -5.20 -2.52 -2.34
N VAL A 46 -6.40 -2.29 -2.88
CA VAL A 46 -6.90 -0.95 -3.20
C VAL A 46 -7.39 -0.25 -1.93
N PHE A 47 -6.70 0.83 -1.54
CA PHE A 47 -7.15 1.67 -0.43
C PHE A 47 -8.54 2.26 -0.73
N ALA A 48 -9.42 2.19 0.27
CA ALA A 48 -10.78 2.68 0.18
C ALA A 48 -11.15 3.46 1.44
N ALA A 49 -11.75 4.62 1.25
CA ALA A 49 -12.28 5.47 2.30
C ALA A 49 -13.61 6.05 1.85
N PHE A 50 -14.46 6.44 2.80
CA PHE A 50 -15.72 7.08 2.46
C PHE A 50 -15.50 8.49 1.88
N TYR A 51 -14.67 9.30 2.54
CA TYR A 51 -14.34 10.67 2.14
C TYR A 51 -13.07 10.73 1.29
N ASP A 52 -12.93 11.81 0.50
CA ASP A 52 -11.77 12.04 -0.36
C ASP A 52 -10.47 12.34 0.41
N PHE A 53 -10.63 12.74 1.67
CA PHE A 53 -9.54 13.13 2.55
C PHE A 53 -9.55 12.26 3.80
N THR A 54 -8.42 11.63 4.10
CA THR A 54 -8.18 10.89 5.34
C THR A 54 -6.95 11.47 6.03
N LYS A 55 -7.15 12.12 7.17
CA LYS A 55 -6.05 12.48 8.08
C LYS A 55 -5.63 11.23 8.86
N ILE A 56 -4.33 10.92 8.84
CA ILE A 56 -3.82 9.73 9.52
C ILE A 56 -3.57 10.03 11.00
N SER A 57 -3.46 8.98 11.82
CA SER A 57 -2.97 9.10 13.19
C SER A 57 -1.74 8.21 13.36
N PRO A 58 -0.65 8.70 13.97
CA PRO A 58 -0.40 10.07 14.41
C PRO A 58 -0.19 11.03 13.23
N SER A 59 -0.47 12.32 13.44
CA SER A 59 -0.27 13.41 12.47
C SER A 59 0.23 14.66 13.17
N ASP A 60 0.97 15.50 12.46
CA ASP A 60 1.34 16.82 12.96
C ASP A 60 0.13 17.78 13.01
N ALA A 61 0.22 18.79 13.88
CA ALA A 61 -0.75 19.88 13.94
C ALA A 61 -0.58 20.85 12.77
N VAL A 62 0.66 21.04 12.32
CA VAL A 62 1.01 21.77 11.10
C VAL A 62 1.65 20.78 10.12
N PRO A 63 0.84 19.87 9.55
CA PRO A 63 1.37 18.84 8.67
C PRO A 63 2.04 19.49 7.47
N ASP A 64 3.18 18.93 7.06
CA ASP A 64 3.80 19.37 5.82
C ASP A 64 3.04 18.75 4.65
N PHE A 65 3.33 17.49 4.32
CA PHE A 65 2.69 16.82 3.21
C PHE A 65 2.47 15.29 3.35
N ASN A 66 2.99 14.64 4.40
CA ASN A 66 3.00 13.17 4.53
C ASN A 66 2.00 12.62 5.57
N ASP A 67 1.04 13.42 6.05
CA ASP A 67 0.11 13.06 7.14
C ASP A 67 -1.36 12.99 6.70
N SER A 68 -1.61 13.01 5.39
CA SER A 68 -2.96 12.88 4.84
C SER A 68 -2.96 12.10 3.55
N ILE A 69 -3.97 11.27 3.38
CA ILE A 69 -4.25 10.56 2.14
C ILE A 69 -5.36 11.32 1.42
N VAL A 70 -5.07 11.75 0.19
CA VAL A 70 -6.05 12.39 -0.71
C VAL A 70 -6.32 11.45 -1.86
N SER A 71 -7.51 10.85 -1.88
CA SER A 71 -7.90 9.88 -2.91
C SER A 71 -9.41 9.91 -3.09
N LYS A 72 -9.91 9.82 -4.33
CA LYS A 72 -11.34 9.73 -4.61
C LYS A 72 -12.01 8.63 -3.76
N GLY A 73 -12.85 9.02 -2.81
CA GLY A 73 -13.55 8.18 -1.85
C GLY A 73 -14.93 7.78 -2.35
N VAL A 74 -15.59 6.90 -1.60
CA VAL A 74 -16.90 6.34 -1.96
C VAL A 74 -17.95 7.42 -2.17
N GLN A 75 -17.97 8.47 -1.35
CA GLN A 75 -18.96 9.54 -1.51
C GLN A 75 -18.84 10.22 -2.88
N SER A 76 -17.61 10.59 -3.28
CA SER A 76 -17.37 11.24 -4.57
C SER A 76 -17.64 10.29 -5.74
N ILE A 77 -17.29 9.01 -5.62
CA ILE A 77 -17.62 7.99 -6.62
C ILE A 77 -19.14 7.88 -6.79
N ILE A 78 -19.89 7.70 -5.70
CA ILE A 78 -21.35 7.58 -5.76
C ILE A 78 -21.99 8.87 -6.31
N LYS A 79 -21.48 10.03 -5.92
CA LYS A 79 -21.96 11.32 -6.44
C LYS A 79 -21.75 11.46 -7.94
N GLU A 80 -20.59 11.07 -8.44
CA GLU A 80 -20.24 11.14 -9.86
C GLU A 80 -21.09 10.19 -10.71
N TYR A 81 -21.24 8.94 -10.26
CA TYR A 81 -21.89 7.91 -11.06
C TYR A 81 -23.41 7.85 -10.87
N CYS A 82 -23.92 8.13 -9.67
CA CYS A 82 -25.32 7.90 -9.31
C CYS A 82 -26.02 9.16 -8.78
N GLY A 83 -25.28 10.01 -8.06
CA GLY A 83 -25.78 11.21 -7.39
C GLY A 83 -25.87 12.46 -8.29
N ILE A 84 -25.94 12.29 -9.61
CA ILE A 84 -26.14 13.40 -10.55
C ILE A 84 -27.55 14.00 -10.43
N SER A 85 -27.71 15.25 -10.86
CA SER A 85 -28.94 16.04 -10.71
C SER A 85 -30.16 15.50 -11.46
N THR A 86 -29.97 14.58 -12.40
CA THR A 86 -31.04 13.89 -13.13
C THR A 86 -31.43 12.55 -12.51
N CYS A 87 -30.64 12.05 -11.55
CA CYS A 87 -30.82 10.75 -10.91
C CYS A 87 -30.96 10.88 -9.39
N HIS A 88 -30.09 10.25 -8.61
CA HIS A 88 -30.20 10.19 -7.14
C HIS A 88 -29.75 11.48 -6.43
N GLY A 89 -29.16 12.44 -7.15
CA GLY A 89 -29.02 13.83 -6.69
C GLY A 89 -30.18 14.74 -7.12
N GLY A 90 -31.13 14.18 -7.88
CA GLY A 90 -32.23 14.86 -8.55
C GLY A 90 -33.59 14.40 -8.03
N PRO A 91 -34.59 14.15 -8.89
CA PRO A 91 -35.94 13.76 -8.46
C PRO A 91 -36.03 12.31 -7.98
N ILE A 92 -35.04 11.45 -8.24
CA ILE A 92 -35.12 10.02 -7.98
C ILE A 92 -34.77 9.70 -6.51
N ASN A 93 -35.57 8.81 -5.89
CA ASN A 93 -35.29 8.24 -4.57
C ASN A 93 -34.73 6.80 -4.71
N PRO A 94 -33.91 6.32 -3.75
CA PRO A 94 -33.41 7.06 -2.59
C PRO A 94 -32.37 8.13 -2.99
N LYS A 95 -32.15 9.13 -2.13
CA LYS A 95 -31.00 10.04 -2.26
C LYS A 95 -29.73 9.31 -1.88
N LEU A 96 -28.59 9.76 -2.44
CA LEU A 96 -27.26 9.14 -2.27
C LEU A 96 -26.16 10.20 -2.07
N SER A 97 -26.46 11.24 -1.29
CA SER A 97 -25.56 12.39 -1.08
C SER A 97 -24.78 12.31 0.24
N THR A 98 -25.33 11.67 1.27
CA THR A 98 -24.69 11.55 2.59
C THR A 98 -24.28 10.12 2.93
N TYR A 99 -23.47 9.97 3.98
CA TYR A 99 -23.08 8.68 4.52
C TYR A 99 -24.29 7.84 4.94
N GLU A 100 -25.24 8.43 5.67
CA GLU A 100 -26.44 7.77 6.17
C GLU A 100 -27.34 7.30 5.02
N GLU A 101 -27.42 8.09 3.95
CA GLU A 101 -28.18 7.75 2.76
C GLU A 101 -27.60 6.56 2.01
N ILE A 102 -26.29 6.55 1.80
CA ILE A 102 -25.58 5.48 1.09
C ILE A 102 -25.59 4.19 1.92
N THR A 103 -25.33 4.28 3.22
CA THR A 103 -25.21 3.10 4.10
C THR A 103 -26.53 2.36 4.31
N ARG A 104 -27.70 2.97 4.04
CA ARG A 104 -29.00 2.27 3.99
C ARG A 104 -29.06 1.17 2.92
N LEU A 105 -28.21 1.23 1.89
CA LEU A 105 -28.12 0.23 0.83
C LEU A 105 -26.99 -0.78 1.06
N VAL A 106 -26.28 -0.68 2.17
CA VAL A 106 -25.07 -1.41 2.47
C VAL A 106 -25.28 -2.28 3.70
N VAL A 107 -24.76 -3.51 3.64
CA VAL A 107 -24.58 -4.39 4.79
C VAL A 107 -23.09 -4.35 5.13
N PRO A 108 -22.68 -3.63 6.19
CA PRO A 108 -21.28 -3.55 6.61
C PRO A 108 -20.62 -4.94 6.72
N GLY A 109 -19.44 -5.09 6.14
CA GLY A 109 -18.70 -6.36 6.12
C GLY A 109 -19.14 -7.36 5.05
N ASN A 110 -20.27 -7.12 4.37
CA ASN A 110 -20.86 -8.04 3.41
C ASN A 110 -21.22 -7.34 2.08
N PRO A 111 -20.25 -7.17 1.16
CA PRO A 111 -20.50 -6.58 -0.15
C PRO A 111 -21.58 -7.34 -0.94
N GLU A 112 -21.51 -8.66 -1.02
CA GLU A 112 -22.48 -9.47 -1.78
C GLU A 112 -23.90 -9.43 -1.19
N GLY A 113 -24.02 -9.22 0.13
CA GLY A 113 -25.30 -8.97 0.79
C GLY A 113 -25.81 -7.53 0.64
N SER A 114 -25.00 -6.61 0.10
CA SER A 114 -25.34 -5.20 -0.02
C SER A 114 -26.10 -4.91 -1.31
N LYS A 115 -27.27 -4.28 -1.18
CA LYS A 115 -28.07 -3.85 -2.34
C LYS A 115 -27.30 -2.90 -3.25
N LEU A 116 -26.51 -1.99 -2.67
CA LEU A 116 -25.65 -1.08 -3.44
C LEU A 116 -24.71 -1.85 -4.37
N TRP A 117 -23.95 -2.79 -3.83
CA TRP A 117 -22.99 -3.58 -4.59
C TRP A 117 -23.66 -4.38 -5.71
N ASN A 118 -24.74 -5.08 -5.38
CA ASN A 118 -25.49 -5.90 -6.34
C ASN A 118 -26.00 -5.08 -7.53
N LEU A 119 -26.41 -3.84 -7.32
CA LEU A 119 -26.82 -2.95 -8.42
C LEU A 119 -25.65 -2.51 -9.30
N LEU A 120 -24.45 -2.34 -8.73
CA LEU A 120 -23.25 -1.91 -9.46
C LEU A 120 -22.62 -3.03 -10.31
N THR A 121 -22.82 -4.28 -9.93
CA THR A 121 -22.17 -5.46 -10.54
C THR A 121 -23.11 -6.40 -11.28
N THR A 122 -24.43 -6.28 -11.12
CA THR A 122 -25.36 -7.16 -11.83
C THR A 122 -25.26 -7.02 -13.35
N ASN A 123 -25.32 -8.16 -14.05
CA ASN A 123 -25.45 -8.20 -15.50
C ASN A 123 -26.93 -8.15 -15.97
N ASP A 124 -27.89 -8.06 -15.04
CA ASP A 124 -29.28 -7.68 -15.36
C ASP A 124 -29.32 -6.17 -15.63
N LEU A 125 -29.11 -5.79 -16.90
CA LEU A 125 -29.03 -4.40 -17.35
C LEU A 125 -30.30 -3.58 -17.07
N ASN A 126 -31.43 -4.25 -16.77
CA ASN A 126 -32.63 -3.56 -16.36
C ASN A 126 -32.56 -3.03 -14.93
N LYS A 127 -31.78 -3.69 -14.07
CA LYS A 127 -31.56 -3.35 -12.67
C LYS A 127 -30.24 -2.63 -12.43
N ALA A 128 -29.28 -2.78 -13.35
CA ALA A 128 -27.93 -2.29 -13.17
C ALA A 128 -27.85 -0.76 -13.00
N MET A 129 -26.97 -0.33 -12.10
CA MET A 129 -26.68 1.08 -11.82
C MET A 129 -25.18 1.36 -12.03
N PRO A 130 -24.79 2.52 -12.59
CA PRO A 130 -25.64 3.43 -13.34
C PRO A 130 -26.39 2.70 -14.48
N PRO A 131 -27.58 3.19 -14.88
CA PRO A 131 -28.29 2.63 -16.01
C PRO A 131 -27.40 2.59 -17.25
N VAL A 132 -27.50 1.56 -18.09
CA VAL A 132 -26.63 1.42 -19.28
C VAL A 132 -26.75 2.60 -20.25
N ASN A 133 -27.92 3.26 -20.28
CA ASN A 133 -28.15 4.45 -21.07
C ASN A 133 -27.68 5.76 -20.40
N ALA A 134 -27.06 5.70 -19.22
CA ALA A 134 -26.62 6.89 -18.49
C ALA A 134 -25.46 7.64 -19.17
N THR A 135 -24.93 7.15 -20.29
CA THR A 135 -23.74 7.67 -21.02
C THR A 135 -22.40 7.50 -20.29
N HIS A 136 -22.39 6.99 -19.05
CA HIS A 136 -21.19 6.69 -18.28
C HIS A 136 -21.33 5.37 -17.48
N GLU A 137 -20.27 4.56 -17.50
CA GLU A 137 -20.15 3.33 -16.70
C GLU A 137 -19.13 3.54 -15.57
N MET A 138 -19.38 2.94 -14.42
CA MET A 138 -18.44 3.03 -13.29
C MET A 138 -17.14 2.27 -13.59
N ALA A 139 -16.01 2.96 -13.43
CA ALA A 139 -14.70 2.39 -13.65
C ALA A 139 -14.41 1.21 -12.68
N PRO A 140 -13.68 0.16 -13.11
CA PRO A 140 -13.43 -0.98 -12.24
C PRO A 140 -12.72 -0.64 -10.92
N GLY A 141 -11.76 0.30 -10.94
CA GLY A 141 -11.07 0.75 -9.73
C GLY A 141 -12.00 1.43 -8.72
N ASP A 142 -13.03 2.12 -9.18
CA ASP A 142 -14.01 2.78 -8.31
C ASP A 142 -15.00 1.77 -7.71
N LYS A 143 -15.40 0.75 -8.48
CA LYS A 143 -16.14 -0.41 -7.94
C LYS A 143 -15.31 -1.13 -6.86
N LEU A 144 -14.01 -1.36 -7.08
CA LEU A 144 -13.12 -1.97 -6.08
C LEU A 144 -13.05 -1.17 -4.77
N LYS A 145 -13.01 0.16 -4.84
CA LYS A 145 -13.06 1.00 -3.65
C LYS A 145 -14.37 0.85 -2.88
N ILE A 146 -15.51 0.81 -3.57
CA ILE A 146 -16.80 0.57 -2.94
C ILE A 146 -16.81 -0.82 -2.30
N TYR A 147 -16.36 -1.85 -3.00
CA TYR A 147 -16.27 -3.21 -2.49
C TYR A 147 -15.44 -3.27 -1.20
N ASN A 148 -14.22 -2.74 -1.21
CA ASN A 148 -13.32 -2.77 -0.06
C ASN A 148 -13.86 -1.94 1.11
N TRP A 149 -14.43 -0.76 0.85
CA TRP A 149 -15.06 0.04 1.88
C TRP A 149 -16.20 -0.72 2.57
N ILE A 150 -17.10 -1.35 1.80
CA ILE A 150 -18.18 -2.18 2.36
C ILE A 150 -17.57 -3.36 3.14
N LYS A 151 -16.61 -4.08 2.53
CA LYS A 151 -15.96 -5.25 3.12
C LYS A 151 -15.29 -4.94 4.45
N ASN A 152 -14.75 -3.74 4.60
CA ASN A 152 -14.08 -3.28 5.80
C ASN A 152 -15.02 -2.58 6.79
N GLY A 153 -16.33 -2.77 6.64
CA GLY A 153 -17.34 -2.32 7.61
C GLY A 153 -18.02 -1.00 7.27
N ALA A 154 -17.84 -0.48 6.05
CA ALA A 154 -18.51 0.71 5.53
C ALA A 154 -18.36 1.95 6.43
N LYS A 155 -17.21 2.12 7.07
CA LYS A 155 -16.96 3.14 8.11
C LYS A 155 -16.76 4.53 7.51
N THR A 156 -17.03 5.58 8.29
CA THR A 156 -16.68 6.97 7.93
C THR A 156 -15.18 7.22 7.96
N SER A 157 -14.47 6.54 8.87
CA SER A 157 -13.03 6.66 9.05
C SER A 157 -12.34 5.31 8.79
N PRO A 158 -11.29 5.28 7.97
CA PRO A 158 -10.51 4.06 7.74
C PRO A 158 -9.72 3.62 8.99
N ASP A 159 -9.43 2.33 9.08
CA ASP A 159 -8.58 1.75 10.12
C ASP A 159 -7.54 0.77 9.55
N ILE A 160 -6.93 -0.04 10.41
CA ILE A 160 -5.87 -0.98 10.03
C ILE A 160 -6.27 -1.94 8.88
N ALA A 161 -7.54 -2.34 8.78
CA ALA A 161 -8.00 -3.23 7.71
C ALA A 161 -7.99 -2.52 6.35
N ASP A 162 -8.18 -1.20 6.35
CA ASP A 162 -8.15 -0.35 5.16
C ASP A 162 -6.71 0.01 4.77
N PHE A 163 -5.84 0.24 5.76
CA PHE A 163 -4.46 0.66 5.51
C PHE A 163 -3.53 -0.48 5.11
N ARG A 164 -3.58 -1.61 5.86
CA ARG A 164 -2.54 -2.64 5.80
C ARG A 164 -2.35 -3.22 4.39
N PRO A 165 -3.37 -3.77 3.71
CA PRO A 165 -3.13 -4.43 2.42
C PRO A 165 -2.55 -3.47 1.37
N ALA A 166 -3.04 -2.23 1.36
CA ALA A 166 -2.59 -1.21 0.42
C ALA A 166 -1.16 -0.73 0.72
N ALA A 167 -0.84 -0.46 1.99
CA ALA A 167 0.52 -0.11 2.43
C ALA A 167 1.53 -1.24 2.12
N ILE A 168 1.16 -2.49 2.41
CA ILE A 168 2.03 -3.63 2.12
C ILE A 168 2.22 -3.81 0.62
N ARG A 169 1.19 -3.63 -0.21
CA ARG A 169 1.37 -3.64 -1.66
C ARG A 169 2.38 -2.58 -2.08
N ILE A 170 2.22 -1.32 -1.65
CA ILE A 170 3.15 -0.23 -2.01
C ILE A 170 4.59 -0.61 -1.68
N ILE A 171 4.85 -1.19 -0.51
CA ILE A 171 6.21 -1.59 -0.11
C ILE A 171 6.69 -2.79 -0.95
N THR A 172 5.86 -3.83 -1.07
CA THR A 172 6.20 -5.10 -1.75
C THR A 172 6.27 -5.00 -3.28
N THR A 173 5.76 -3.92 -3.88
CA THR A 173 5.88 -3.66 -5.32
C THR A 173 6.80 -2.48 -5.62
N GLY A 174 6.76 -1.44 -4.79
CA GLY A 174 7.53 -0.20 -5.00
C GLY A 174 8.97 -0.29 -4.49
N CYS A 175 9.21 -0.95 -3.36
CA CYS A 175 10.55 -0.99 -2.75
C CYS A 175 11.38 -2.22 -3.20
N THR A 176 10.73 -3.27 -3.70
CA THR A 176 11.34 -4.57 -4.03
C THR A 176 11.94 -4.62 -5.44
N SER A 177 12.57 -3.53 -5.89
CA SER A 177 13.22 -3.52 -7.19
C SER A 177 14.27 -4.63 -7.28
N GLY A 178 14.50 -5.14 -8.49
CA GLY A 178 15.46 -6.22 -8.74
C GLY A 178 16.85 -5.95 -8.15
N ASN A 179 17.25 -4.70 -7.89
CA ASN A 179 18.55 -4.35 -7.33
C ASN A 179 18.54 -3.87 -5.86
N CYS A 180 17.37 -3.66 -5.24
CA CYS A 180 17.27 -3.08 -3.89
C CYS A 180 16.74 -4.09 -2.87
N HIS A 181 15.42 -4.21 -2.66
CA HIS A 181 14.85 -5.02 -1.59
C HIS A 181 14.23 -6.34 -2.09
N ASN A 182 14.98 -7.06 -2.91
CA ASN A 182 14.53 -8.31 -3.53
C ASN A 182 15.26 -9.53 -2.95
N VAL A 183 14.51 -10.55 -2.51
CA VAL A 183 15.06 -11.79 -1.92
C VAL A 183 16.12 -12.43 -2.82
N ALA A 184 15.86 -12.53 -4.13
CA ALA A 184 16.74 -13.20 -5.07
C ALA A 184 18.08 -12.47 -5.16
N THR A 185 18.10 -11.14 -5.10
CA THR A 185 19.33 -10.34 -5.15
C THR A 185 20.11 -10.36 -3.84
N SER A 186 19.41 -10.35 -2.71
CA SER A 186 20.05 -10.51 -1.39
C SER A 186 20.75 -11.87 -1.31
N THR A 187 20.04 -12.94 -1.65
CA THR A 187 20.57 -14.32 -1.62
C THR A 187 21.56 -14.60 -2.75
N GLY A 188 21.39 -14.03 -3.93
CA GLY A 188 22.34 -14.14 -5.05
C GLY A 188 23.68 -13.47 -4.75
N SER A 189 23.68 -12.38 -3.97
CA SER A 189 24.92 -11.77 -3.51
C SER A 189 25.67 -12.65 -2.49
N TRP A 190 24.92 -13.42 -1.67
CA TRP A 190 25.51 -14.43 -0.80
C TRP A 190 26.08 -15.59 -1.61
N ALA A 191 25.34 -16.10 -2.60
CA ALA A 191 25.83 -17.11 -3.54
C ALA A 191 27.14 -16.66 -4.23
N ARG A 192 27.19 -15.44 -4.76
CA ARG A 192 28.40 -14.87 -5.40
C ARG A 192 29.61 -14.81 -4.46
N LYS A 193 29.38 -14.67 -3.15
CA LYS A 193 30.43 -14.64 -2.13
C LYS A 193 30.85 -16.04 -1.66
N GLY A 194 30.37 -17.11 -2.30
CA GLY A 194 30.62 -18.50 -1.90
C GLY A 194 29.89 -18.87 -0.60
N LEU A 195 28.88 -18.08 -0.22
CA LEU A 195 28.11 -18.29 1.00
C LEU A 195 26.89 -19.19 0.74
N ILE A 196 26.72 -19.78 -0.43
CA ILE A 196 25.67 -20.77 -0.62
C ILE A 196 26.26 -21.75 -1.61
N ALA A 197 26.15 -23.05 -1.33
CA ALA A 197 26.47 -24.04 -2.33
C ALA A 197 25.47 -23.89 -3.49
N VAL A 198 25.97 -23.50 -4.65
CA VAL A 198 25.18 -23.26 -5.87
C VAL A 198 25.88 -23.85 -7.08
N THR A 199 25.08 -24.25 -8.05
CA THR A 199 25.50 -24.55 -9.41
C THR A 199 25.27 -23.34 -10.33
N SER A 200 25.82 -23.36 -11.55
CA SER A 200 25.59 -22.29 -12.52
C SER A 200 24.10 -22.09 -12.87
N ALA A 201 23.29 -23.15 -12.78
CA ALA A 201 21.84 -23.09 -13.03
C ALA A 201 21.04 -22.42 -11.90
N ASP A 202 21.61 -22.30 -10.70
CA ASP A 202 20.89 -21.75 -9.54
C ASP A 202 20.85 -20.22 -9.56
N THR A 203 21.74 -19.57 -10.31
CA THR A 203 21.90 -18.11 -10.32
C THR A 203 21.70 -17.50 -11.70
N THR A 204 21.19 -16.28 -11.74
CA THR A 204 21.18 -15.43 -12.94
C THR A 204 21.87 -14.12 -12.64
N THR A 205 22.29 -13.40 -13.69
CA THR A 205 22.87 -12.06 -13.55
C THR A 205 22.10 -11.09 -14.42
N PHE A 206 21.87 -9.88 -13.91
CA PHE A 206 21.32 -8.77 -14.69
C PHE A 206 22.17 -7.51 -14.53
N ALA A 207 22.12 -6.62 -15.52
CA ALA A 207 22.81 -5.35 -15.51
C ALA A 207 21.85 -4.21 -15.17
N LEU A 208 22.25 -3.34 -14.25
CA LEU A 208 21.61 -2.06 -13.99
C LEU A 208 22.43 -0.97 -14.70
N ILE A 209 21.85 -0.36 -15.72
CA ILE A 209 22.48 0.70 -16.50
C ILE A 209 22.06 2.05 -15.91
N ARG A 210 23.02 2.81 -15.39
CA ARG A 210 22.85 4.18 -14.88
C ARG A 210 23.97 5.03 -15.47
N PRO A 211 23.75 5.72 -16.60
CA PRO A 211 24.81 6.46 -17.28
C PRO A 211 25.60 7.35 -16.29
N PRO A 212 26.96 7.30 -16.28
CA PRO A 212 27.85 6.56 -17.18
C PRO A 212 28.23 5.12 -16.73
N SER A 213 27.60 4.58 -15.70
CA SER A 213 28.01 3.33 -15.03
C SER A 213 27.06 2.16 -15.30
N VAL A 214 27.63 0.95 -15.33
CA VAL A 214 26.87 -0.32 -15.34
C VAL A 214 27.23 -1.11 -14.09
N THR A 215 26.21 -1.57 -13.36
CA THR A 215 26.40 -2.44 -12.19
C THR A 215 25.72 -3.79 -12.43
N TYR A 216 26.46 -4.87 -12.28
CA TYR A 216 25.94 -6.23 -12.40
C TYR A 216 25.50 -6.79 -11.05
N TYR A 217 24.31 -7.37 -11.03
CA TYR A 217 23.71 -7.99 -9.85
C TYR A 217 23.49 -9.47 -10.11
N CYS A 218 23.85 -10.30 -9.13
CA CYS A 218 23.56 -11.74 -9.12
C CYS A 218 22.25 -11.99 -8.38
N GLN A 219 21.39 -12.83 -8.93
CA GLN A 219 20.17 -13.31 -8.33
C GLN A 219 20.20 -14.82 -8.14
N LEU A 220 19.72 -15.29 -6.99
CA LEU A 220 19.44 -16.71 -6.78
C LEU A 220 18.07 -17.03 -7.38
N SER A 221 18.10 -17.62 -8.57
CA SER A 221 16.92 -17.92 -9.40
C SER A 221 16.24 -19.23 -9.03
N ASN A 222 16.99 -20.17 -8.42
CA ASN A 222 16.40 -21.36 -7.82
C ASN A 222 15.51 -20.97 -6.62
N VAL A 223 14.19 -20.99 -6.84
CA VAL A 223 13.18 -20.56 -5.85
C VAL A 223 13.23 -21.40 -4.58
N THR A 224 13.43 -22.71 -4.70
CA THR A 224 13.50 -23.63 -3.55
C THR A 224 14.70 -23.30 -2.67
N LEU A 225 15.90 -23.23 -3.26
CA LEU A 225 17.12 -22.89 -2.55
C LEU A 225 17.06 -21.46 -1.98
N ARG A 226 16.51 -20.51 -2.74
CA ARG A 226 16.29 -19.13 -2.30
C ARG A 226 15.43 -19.06 -1.06
N ASN A 227 14.28 -19.73 -1.06
CA ASN A 227 13.37 -19.72 0.08
C ASN A 227 13.98 -20.39 1.31
N GLN A 228 14.68 -21.53 1.11
CA GLN A 228 15.40 -22.22 2.18
C GLN A 228 16.41 -21.29 2.84
N VAL A 229 17.28 -20.65 2.04
CA VAL A 229 18.35 -19.79 2.56
C VAL A 229 17.80 -18.54 3.23
N TRP A 230 16.82 -17.90 2.60
CA TRP A 230 16.21 -16.70 3.17
C TRP A 230 15.49 -16.99 4.49
N ASN A 231 14.73 -18.08 4.58
CA ASN A 231 14.05 -18.44 5.83
C ASN A 231 15.03 -18.76 6.96
N ALA A 232 16.08 -19.55 6.68
CA ALA A 232 17.09 -19.81 7.69
C ALA A 232 17.84 -18.52 8.12
N TYR A 233 17.99 -17.52 7.24
CA TYR A 233 18.50 -16.20 7.60
C TYR A 233 17.56 -15.47 8.56
N LYS A 234 16.27 -15.38 8.22
CA LYS A 234 15.28 -14.75 9.11
C LYS A 234 15.25 -15.39 10.50
N ASP A 235 15.24 -16.71 10.55
CA ASP A 235 15.21 -17.46 11.81
C ASP A 235 16.47 -17.21 12.64
N SER A 236 17.63 -17.15 11.99
CA SER A 236 18.89 -16.87 12.68
C SER A 236 18.96 -15.45 13.24
N VAL A 237 18.42 -14.44 12.54
CA VAL A 237 18.30 -13.06 13.04
C VAL A 237 17.36 -13.00 14.24
N ARG A 238 16.19 -13.62 14.14
CA ARG A 238 15.21 -13.68 15.24
C ARG A 238 15.79 -14.35 16.47
N LYS A 239 16.47 -15.49 16.29
CA LYS A 239 17.13 -16.22 17.39
C LYS A 239 18.20 -15.36 18.07
N PHE A 240 19.10 -14.75 17.30
CA PHE A 240 20.17 -13.90 17.85
C PHE A 240 19.62 -12.81 18.77
N TYR A 241 18.55 -12.11 18.36
CA TYR A 241 17.96 -11.02 19.14
C TYR A 241 16.88 -11.45 20.14
N SER A 242 16.57 -12.74 20.25
CA SER A 242 15.66 -13.27 21.28
C SER A 242 16.31 -13.42 22.67
N ASP A 243 17.57 -12.96 22.80
CA ASP A 243 18.32 -12.75 24.04
C ASP A 243 18.26 -13.92 25.03
N THR A 244 18.91 -15.03 24.65
CA THR A 244 19.35 -16.03 25.63
C THR A 244 20.86 -16.21 25.51
N ALA A 245 21.54 -16.53 26.60
CA ALA A 245 22.97 -16.87 26.56
C ALA A 245 23.26 -18.02 25.56
N ALA A 246 22.29 -18.91 25.36
CA ALA A 246 22.33 -19.97 24.35
C ALA A 246 22.26 -19.41 22.91
N PHE A 247 21.47 -18.37 22.66
CA PHE A 247 21.28 -17.77 21.34
C PHE A 247 22.25 -16.63 21.02
N ALA A 248 22.94 -16.05 22.00
CA ALA A 248 24.07 -15.16 21.74
C ALA A 248 25.18 -15.86 20.92
N SER A 249 25.25 -17.20 21.00
CA SER A 249 26.09 -18.05 20.15
C SER A 249 25.48 -18.35 18.76
N PHE A 250 24.16 -18.16 18.58
CA PHE A 250 23.43 -18.31 17.32
C PHE A 250 23.60 -17.04 16.49
N ARG A 251 24.45 -17.12 15.46
CA ARG A 251 24.73 -15.99 14.57
C ARG A 251 23.72 -15.94 13.44
N PRO A 252 23.34 -14.73 12.96
CA PRO A 252 22.66 -14.59 11.69
C PRO A 252 23.43 -15.31 10.57
N TYR A 253 22.91 -16.47 10.19
CA TYR A 253 23.40 -17.56 9.33
C TYR A 253 24.68 -18.33 9.74
N LYS A 254 24.47 -19.58 10.20
CA LYS A 254 25.46 -20.51 10.79
C LYS A 254 25.98 -21.59 9.80
N THR A 255 26.13 -21.28 8.50
CA THR A 255 26.70 -22.21 7.49
C THR A 255 27.93 -21.67 6.76
N PHE A 256 28.62 -20.67 7.33
CA PHE A 256 29.96 -20.28 6.88
C PHE A 256 30.91 -20.48 8.05
N SER A 257 32.00 -21.20 7.81
CA SER A 257 33.11 -21.41 8.74
C SER A 257 33.70 -20.11 9.30
N THR A 258 33.34 -18.98 8.69
CA THR A 258 33.63 -17.62 9.12
C THR A 258 32.31 -16.85 9.11
N PRO A 259 31.90 -16.11 10.16
CA PRO A 259 30.71 -15.27 10.11
C PRO A 259 30.89 -14.17 9.06
N VAL A 260 30.24 -14.28 7.90
CA VAL A 260 30.45 -13.37 6.76
C VAL A 260 29.14 -12.67 6.39
N VAL A 261 29.02 -11.38 6.72
CA VAL A 261 28.12 -10.44 6.00
C VAL A 261 28.95 -9.36 5.30
N SER A 262 30.09 -9.74 4.70
CA SER A 262 30.87 -8.84 3.85
C SER A 262 30.08 -8.30 2.64
N SER A 263 28.91 -8.90 2.34
CA SER A 263 27.91 -8.32 1.44
C SER A 263 26.78 -7.70 2.27
N SER A 264 26.88 -6.39 2.51
CA SER A 264 25.80 -5.57 3.08
C SER A 264 24.68 -5.39 2.05
N VAL A 265 24.02 -6.47 1.66
CA VAL A 265 22.85 -6.41 0.77
C VAL A 265 21.66 -5.84 1.51
N ARG A 266 20.90 -4.99 0.81
CA ARG A 266 19.59 -4.53 1.29
C ARG A 266 18.72 -5.79 1.52
N GLY A 267 18.13 -5.91 2.71
CA GLY A 267 17.25 -7.03 3.04
C GLY A 267 15.98 -6.98 2.19
N SER A 268 15.34 -8.13 2.02
CA SER A 268 14.09 -8.19 1.25
C SER A 268 12.95 -7.43 1.93
N LEU A 269 12.04 -6.90 1.12
CA LEU A 269 10.73 -6.38 1.52
C LEU A 269 9.61 -7.05 0.70
N SER A 270 9.86 -8.26 0.18
CA SER A 270 8.96 -8.98 -0.75
C SER A 270 7.70 -9.57 -0.10
N SER A 271 7.63 -9.60 1.23
CA SER A 271 6.48 -10.09 1.96
C SER A 271 6.27 -9.31 3.25
N TYR A 272 5.08 -9.43 3.84
CA TYR A 272 4.77 -8.84 5.15
C TYR A 272 5.76 -9.30 6.23
N ASP A 273 6.14 -10.58 6.22
CA ASP A 273 7.12 -11.13 7.17
C ASP A 273 8.51 -10.51 6.99
N ASP A 274 8.93 -10.25 5.75
CA ASP A 274 10.21 -9.60 5.47
C ASP A 274 10.20 -8.13 5.91
N ILE A 275 9.06 -7.45 5.74
CA ILE A 275 8.85 -6.08 6.22
C ILE A 275 8.91 -6.04 7.75
N LEU A 276 8.23 -6.95 8.45
CA LEU A 276 8.29 -7.04 9.91
C LEU A 276 9.71 -7.36 10.40
N LEU A 277 10.46 -8.22 9.70
CA LEU A 277 11.86 -8.45 10.00
C LEU A 277 12.67 -7.15 9.89
N ASP A 278 12.48 -6.36 8.84
CA ASP A 278 13.15 -5.06 8.62
C ASP A 278 12.76 -3.97 9.60
N ILE A 279 11.53 -4.00 10.12
CA ILE A 279 11.09 -3.13 11.20
C ILE A 279 11.78 -3.52 12.51
N ASN A 280 11.71 -4.80 12.89
CA ASN A 280 12.21 -5.28 14.18
C ASN A 280 13.74 -5.33 14.25
N TYR A 281 14.40 -5.56 13.12
CA TYR A 281 15.84 -5.73 13.02
C TYR A 281 16.39 -4.98 11.79
N PRO A 282 16.36 -3.64 11.74
CA PRO A 282 16.79 -2.89 10.57
C PRO A 282 18.13 -3.36 10.00
N LYS A 283 18.27 -3.34 8.68
CA LYS A 283 19.47 -3.84 7.95
C LYS A 283 20.79 -3.48 8.65
N GLY A 284 20.99 -2.21 9.00
CA GLY A 284 22.23 -1.71 9.62
C GLY A 284 22.57 -2.30 10.99
N LEU A 285 21.70 -3.11 11.56
CA LEU A 285 21.89 -3.81 12.84
C LEU A 285 22.20 -5.28 12.61
N ARG A 286 21.45 -5.92 11.72
CA ARG A 286 21.56 -7.36 11.42
C ARG A 286 22.58 -7.72 10.33
N SER A 287 23.19 -6.73 9.68
CA SER A 287 24.20 -6.95 8.64
C SER A 287 25.11 -5.72 8.46
N ASN A 288 26.42 -5.92 8.57
CA ASN A 288 27.43 -4.90 8.33
C ASN A 288 28.55 -5.43 7.42
N SER A 289 29.16 -4.58 6.60
CA SER A 289 30.30 -4.94 5.74
C SER A 289 31.61 -5.06 6.52
N THR A 290 31.67 -4.53 7.74
CA THR A 290 32.84 -4.59 8.63
C THR A 290 32.50 -5.26 9.96
N VAL A 291 33.54 -5.76 10.62
CA VAL A 291 33.44 -6.33 11.97
C VAL A 291 32.98 -5.22 12.92
N VAL A 292 31.87 -5.47 13.61
CA VAL A 292 31.30 -4.63 14.66
C VAL A 292 31.98 -4.91 16.00
N TYR A 293 32.21 -6.18 16.34
CA TYR A 293 32.95 -6.58 17.54
C TYR A 293 33.59 -7.96 17.37
N SER A 294 34.53 -8.31 18.23
CA SER A 294 35.15 -9.64 18.27
C SER A 294 35.02 -10.26 19.65
N SER A 295 34.79 -11.57 19.72
CA SER A 295 34.67 -12.32 20.98
C SER A 295 35.07 -13.78 20.77
N ASN A 296 35.86 -14.36 21.68
CA ASN A 296 36.33 -15.75 21.63
C ASN A 296 36.92 -16.14 20.27
N GLY A 297 37.83 -15.31 19.72
CA GLY A 297 38.48 -15.54 18.43
C GLY A 297 37.58 -15.38 17.20
N ASN A 298 36.32 -14.95 17.38
CA ASN A 298 35.37 -14.75 16.31
C ASN A 298 35.08 -13.27 16.06
N ASN A 299 34.88 -12.91 14.80
CA ASN A 299 34.45 -11.58 14.39
C ASN A 299 32.93 -11.54 14.19
N PHE A 300 32.28 -10.46 14.57
CA PHE A 300 30.83 -10.30 14.49
C PHE A 300 30.51 -9.07 13.67
N TYR A 301 29.58 -9.18 12.73
CA TYR A 301 29.21 -8.13 11.80
C TYR A 301 27.76 -7.66 12.02
N VAL A 302 27.27 -7.87 13.23
CA VAL A 302 25.93 -7.51 13.68
C VAL A 302 26.06 -6.73 14.98
N LYS A 303 25.14 -5.82 15.25
CA LYS A 303 25.12 -5.11 16.54
C LYS A 303 24.45 -5.99 17.59
N GLY A 304 24.98 -5.98 18.81
CA GLY A 304 24.43 -6.77 19.92
C GLY A 304 23.04 -6.32 20.40
N ASN A 305 22.63 -5.09 20.07
CA ASN A 305 21.32 -4.56 20.44
C ASN A 305 20.61 -4.00 19.19
N ASN A 306 19.43 -4.56 18.86
CA ASN A 306 18.61 -4.13 17.72
C ASN A 306 17.88 -2.80 17.96
N LEU A 307 17.92 -2.25 19.16
CA LEU A 307 17.39 -0.92 19.46
C LEU A 307 18.43 0.17 19.24
N ASN A 308 19.72 -0.17 19.12
CA ASN A 308 20.78 0.80 18.84
C ASN A 308 20.84 1.15 17.33
N SER A 309 19.72 1.68 16.84
CA SER A 309 19.46 1.99 15.44
C SER A 309 19.48 3.47 15.14
N THR A 310 19.99 3.81 13.96
CA THR A 310 19.90 5.16 13.36
C THR A 310 18.96 5.18 12.16
N SER A 311 18.20 4.10 11.94
CA SER A 311 17.19 4.02 10.88
C SER A 311 16.00 3.15 11.28
N SER A 312 14.85 3.43 10.69
CA SER A 312 13.58 2.71 10.87
C SER A 312 12.86 2.66 9.53
N LEU A 313 11.86 1.80 9.33
CA LEU A 313 11.13 1.78 8.06
C LEU A 313 10.58 3.16 7.71
N VAL A 314 9.96 3.83 8.68
CA VAL A 314 9.31 5.12 8.46
C VAL A 314 10.34 6.23 8.21
N SER A 315 11.45 6.26 8.97
CA SER A 315 12.50 7.25 8.71
C SER A 315 13.16 7.08 7.34
N ARG A 316 13.08 5.88 6.73
CA ARG A 316 13.62 5.66 5.39
C ARG A 316 12.74 6.17 4.24
N ILE A 317 11.45 6.38 4.50
CA ILE A 317 10.44 6.75 3.50
C ILE A 317 9.81 8.11 3.74
N ASP A 318 10.02 8.71 4.91
CA ASP A 318 9.45 10.00 5.28
C ASP A 318 10.54 10.98 5.75
N SER A 319 10.96 11.84 4.82
CA SER A 319 11.94 12.90 5.03
C SER A 319 11.46 14.00 5.96
N THR A 320 10.17 14.04 6.31
CA THR A 320 9.60 15.03 7.24
C THR A 320 9.82 14.67 8.70
N MET A 321 10.37 13.48 9.00
CA MET A 321 10.61 13.01 10.36
C MET A 321 12.09 12.80 10.70
N LEU A 322 12.42 13.07 11.95
CA LEU A 322 13.68 12.71 12.58
C LEU A 322 13.45 11.50 13.47
N LEU A 323 14.35 10.53 13.35
CA LEU A 323 14.38 9.36 14.21
C LEU A 323 15.32 9.61 15.40
N ALA A 324 14.86 9.28 16.60
CA ALA A 324 15.73 9.06 17.74
C ALA A 324 16.23 7.62 17.73
N ASN A 325 17.46 7.43 18.19
CA ASN A 325 17.96 6.10 18.48
C ASN A 325 17.03 5.42 19.50
N PRO A 326 16.37 4.30 19.16
CA PRO A 326 15.37 3.69 20.04
C PRO A 326 15.91 3.26 21.41
N PHE A 327 17.23 3.02 21.51
CA PHE A 327 17.89 2.66 22.77
C PHE A 327 18.26 3.90 23.60
N THR A 328 18.89 4.91 22.99
CA THR A 328 19.43 6.07 23.74
C THR A 328 18.47 7.26 23.83
N GLY A 329 17.42 7.30 23.02
CA GLY A 329 16.49 8.43 22.92
C GLY A 329 17.07 9.68 22.24
N VAL A 330 18.30 9.63 21.74
CA VAL A 330 18.96 10.78 21.09
C VAL A 330 18.46 10.92 19.66
N PHE A 331 17.81 12.05 19.37
CA PHE A 331 17.37 12.42 18.02
C PHE A 331 18.55 12.71 17.09
N ALA A 332 18.44 12.22 15.85
CA ALA A 332 19.30 12.69 14.77
C ALA A 332 19.12 14.20 14.56
N THR A 333 20.21 14.89 14.21
CA THR A 333 20.21 16.33 13.89
C THR A 333 19.68 16.62 12.49
N SER A 334 19.72 15.62 11.61
CA SER A 334 19.20 15.66 10.24
C SER A 334 18.41 14.38 9.95
N HIS A 335 17.64 14.40 8.87
CA HIS A 335 16.99 13.20 8.37
C HIS A 335 18.04 12.13 8.03
N GLN A 336 17.75 10.87 8.38
CA GLN A 336 18.66 9.75 8.20
C GLN A 336 17.94 8.55 7.58
N GLY A 337 18.54 8.04 6.50
CA GLY A 337 18.23 6.72 5.96
C GLY A 337 17.39 6.70 4.69
N ASP A 338 17.56 7.59 3.73
CA ASP A 338 16.80 7.51 2.47
C ASP A 338 16.81 6.12 1.81
N MET A 339 15.64 5.72 1.31
CA MET A 339 15.55 4.71 0.26
C MET A 339 16.19 5.23 -1.04
N ALA A 340 16.24 4.42 -2.11
CA ALA A 340 16.74 4.96 -3.38
C ALA A 340 15.81 6.12 -3.81
N TYR A 341 16.36 7.32 -4.05
CA TYR A 341 15.63 8.58 -4.20
C TYR A 341 15.08 9.10 -2.84
N SER A 342 15.13 10.41 -2.58
CA SER A 342 14.54 11.00 -1.36
C SER A 342 13.08 10.54 -1.22
N ASP A 343 12.66 10.18 0.00
CA ASP A 343 11.36 9.53 0.29
C ASP A 343 11.12 8.18 -0.42
N GLY A 344 12.16 7.58 -0.99
CA GLY A 344 12.06 6.32 -1.73
C GLY A 344 11.34 6.39 -3.06
N GLY A 345 11.13 7.60 -3.60
CA GLY A 345 10.33 7.81 -4.81
C GLY A 345 8.83 7.57 -4.60
N LEU A 346 8.37 7.53 -3.35
CA LEU A 346 6.96 7.35 -3.00
C LEU A 346 6.21 8.68 -3.10
N THR A 347 4.91 8.61 -3.42
CA THR A 347 4.06 9.80 -3.37
C THR A 347 3.71 10.14 -1.92
N ARG A 348 3.27 11.38 -1.69
CA ARG A 348 2.77 11.85 -0.39
C ARG A 348 1.68 10.94 0.21
N ASN A 349 0.77 10.49 -0.64
CA ASN A 349 -0.32 9.58 -0.25
C ASN A 349 0.21 8.19 0.14
N ASP A 350 1.22 7.69 -0.58
CA ASP A 350 1.83 6.39 -0.28
C ASP A 350 2.52 6.42 1.08
N ILE A 351 3.26 7.49 1.38
CA ILE A 351 3.93 7.69 2.67
C ILE A 351 2.89 7.78 3.79
N ALA A 352 1.84 8.59 3.61
CA ALA A 352 0.77 8.72 4.59
C ALA A 352 0.08 7.38 4.86
N LEU A 353 -0.20 6.60 3.81
CA LEU A 353 -0.83 5.28 3.93
C LEU A 353 0.08 4.26 4.64
N ILE A 354 1.38 4.24 4.34
CA ILE A 354 2.34 3.41 5.05
C ILE A 354 2.44 3.81 6.53
N LYS A 355 2.44 5.12 6.84
CA LYS A 355 2.45 5.61 8.22
C LYS A 355 1.19 5.21 8.98
N ALA A 356 0.02 5.39 8.38
CA ALA A 356 -1.26 5.00 8.98
C ALA A 356 -1.27 3.51 9.35
N TRP A 357 -0.81 2.66 8.44
CA TRP A 357 -0.60 1.24 8.71
C TRP A 357 0.44 1.02 9.82
N TYR A 358 1.63 1.63 9.71
CA TYR A 358 2.76 1.41 10.60
C TYR A 358 2.41 1.65 12.07
N PHE A 359 1.74 2.77 12.37
CA PHE A 359 1.38 3.11 13.74
C PHE A 359 0.17 2.32 14.24
N ALA A 360 -0.80 1.98 13.36
CA ALA A 360 -1.98 1.22 13.75
C ALA A 360 -1.75 -0.31 13.88
N ASP A 361 -0.71 -0.87 13.26
CA ASP A 361 -0.55 -2.34 13.20
C ASP A 361 -0.04 -2.93 14.52
N PRO A 362 -0.80 -3.81 15.20
CA PRO A 362 -0.35 -4.42 16.46
C PRO A 362 0.86 -5.34 16.31
N ASN A 363 1.17 -5.81 15.10
CA ASN A 363 2.35 -6.65 14.85
C ASN A 363 3.67 -5.85 14.85
N ILE A 364 3.59 -4.52 14.83
CA ILE A 364 4.75 -3.64 14.99
C ILE A 364 4.84 -3.28 16.48
N PRO A 365 5.94 -3.64 17.17
CA PRO A 365 6.07 -3.36 18.60
C PRO A 365 6.05 -1.86 18.91
N ASP A 366 5.44 -1.48 20.04
CA ASP A 366 5.36 -0.09 20.49
C ASP A 366 6.74 0.58 20.61
N ILE A 367 7.80 -0.16 20.92
CA ILE A 367 9.16 0.40 20.98
C ILE A 367 9.64 0.95 19.62
N TRP A 368 9.18 0.37 18.51
CA TRP A 368 9.48 0.84 17.15
C TRP A 368 8.50 1.94 16.66
N LYS A 369 7.48 2.27 17.45
CA LYS A 369 6.55 3.37 17.18
C LYS A 369 6.80 4.58 18.09
N TYR A 370 7.01 4.30 19.37
CA TYR A 370 6.93 5.26 20.46
C TYR A 370 8.13 5.18 21.42
N GLY A 371 9.10 4.30 21.16
CA GLY A 371 10.29 4.17 22.01
C GLY A 371 10.04 3.53 23.37
N ILE A 372 11.11 3.44 24.16
CA ILE A 372 11.08 2.93 25.54
C ILE A 372 10.25 3.88 26.40
N GLY A 373 9.29 3.33 27.16
CA GLY A 373 8.46 4.12 28.08
C GLY A 373 7.62 5.20 27.42
N ASN A 374 7.27 5.07 26.14
CA ASN A 374 6.52 6.09 25.38
C ASN A 374 7.25 7.45 25.27
N ALA A 375 8.58 7.45 25.32
CA ALA A 375 9.39 8.66 25.18
C ALA A 375 9.24 9.34 23.80
N GLY A 376 8.82 8.57 22.80
CA GLY A 376 8.72 8.93 21.39
C GLY A 376 10.07 8.77 20.67
N ILE A 377 10.05 8.14 19.50
CA ILE A 377 11.26 8.00 18.66
C ILE A 377 11.13 8.71 17.32
N TYR A 378 9.97 9.24 16.99
CA TYR A 378 9.77 10.07 15.79
C TYR A 378 9.45 11.50 16.20
N LYS A 379 10.10 12.44 15.54
CA LYS A 379 9.89 13.87 15.72
C LYS A 379 9.68 14.53 14.37
N TYR A 380 8.60 15.29 14.21
CA TYR A 380 8.37 16.07 13.00
C TYR A 380 9.44 17.16 12.88
N ARG A 381 10.07 17.28 11.71
CA ARG A 381 11.14 18.25 11.46
C ARG A 381 10.65 19.68 11.56
N LYS A 382 9.44 19.93 11.08
CA LYS A 382 8.87 21.27 10.94
C LYS A 382 8.38 21.83 12.26
N SER A 383 7.54 21.08 12.97
CA SER A 383 6.97 21.51 14.27
C SER A 383 7.84 21.15 15.47
N GLY A 384 8.73 20.17 15.35
CA GLY A 384 9.43 19.57 16.49
C GLY A 384 8.54 18.66 17.35
N THR A 385 7.28 18.43 16.97
CA THR A 385 6.36 17.57 17.71
C THR A 385 6.87 16.13 17.75
N ILE A 386 6.97 15.58 18.95
CA ILE A 386 7.37 14.18 19.17
C ILE A 386 6.13 13.29 19.18
N ILE A 387 6.16 12.21 18.41
CA ILE A 387 5.09 11.22 18.34
C ILE A 387 5.15 10.32 19.58
N LYS A 388 4.03 10.24 20.29
CA LYS A 388 3.78 9.38 21.46
C LYS A 388 2.41 8.72 21.32
N LYS A 389 2.18 7.66 22.10
CA LYS A 389 0.91 6.94 22.21
C LYS A 389 -0.15 7.76 22.92
#